data_AF-A0A6G1R9Q2-F1
#
_entry.id   AF-A0A6G1R9Q2-F1
#
_cell.length_a   1.000
_cell.length_b   1.000
_cell.length_c   1.000
_cell.angle_alpha   90.00
_cell.angle_beta   90.00
_cell.angle_gamma   90.00
#
_symmetry.space_group_name_H-M   'P 1'
#
loop_
_entity.id
_entity.type
_entity.pdbx_description
1 polymer ?
#
loop_
_entity_poly.entity_id
_entity_poly.type
_entity_poly.pdbx_seq_one_letter_code
_entity_poly.pdbx_strand_id
1 'polypeptide(L)'
;LGLSPPPAAQHITEVAAANGEHSFKTLIQTPESVLTLLSQGVPMEVGMQQLLCYLSLLPTPILIVYNFWSSELPALFKALDATGKKMDFCTIVGGYVDMLSLVKEKLPKAPSYNLKNLQI
;
A
#
# COMPACT_ATOMS: atom_id res chain seq x y z
N LEU A 1 -28.41 -22.89 -8.25
CA LEU A 1 -27.84 -21.59 -7.85
C LEU A 1 -26.34 -21.79 -7.66
N GLY A 2 -25.57 -21.69 -8.75
CA GLY A 2 -24.12 -21.77 -8.68
C GLY A 2 -23.63 -20.48 -8.04
N LEU A 3 -23.12 -20.57 -6.81
CA LEU A 3 -22.45 -19.45 -6.16
C LEU A 3 -21.19 -19.19 -6.98
N SER A 4 -21.18 -18.09 -7.74
CA SER A 4 -19.96 -17.53 -8.27
C SER A 4 -18.97 -17.36 -7.11
N PRO A 5 -17.69 -17.75 -7.25
CA PRO A 5 -16.72 -17.45 -6.23
C PRO A 5 -16.74 -15.94 -5.97
N PRO A 6 -16.61 -15.50 -4.70
CA PRO A 6 -16.50 -14.09 -4.41
C PRO A 6 -15.39 -13.50 -5.30
N PRO A 7 -15.56 -12.28 -5.84
CA PRO A 7 -14.54 -11.64 -6.65
C PRO A 7 -13.22 -11.73 -5.87
N ALA A 8 -12.18 -12.28 -6.51
CA ALA A 8 -10.88 -12.52 -5.89
C ALA A 8 -10.49 -11.29 -5.07
N ALA A 9 -10.60 -11.40 -3.74
CA ALA A 9 -10.26 -10.29 -2.89
C ALA A 9 -8.77 -10.05 -3.12
N GLN A 10 -8.41 -8.87 -3.59
CA GLN A 10 -7.01 -8.49 -3.70
C GLN A 10 -6.45 -8.50 -2.29
N HIS A 11 -5.70 -9.56 -1.97
CA HIS A 11 -5.09 -9.74 -0.67
C HIS A 11 -3.74 -9.05 -0.69
N ILE A 12 -3.58 -8.05 0.18
CA ILE A 12 -2.27 -7.44 0.42
C ILE A 12 -1.38 -8.52 1.03
N THR A 13 -0.26 -8.80 0.37
CA THR A 13 0.76 -9.76 0.83
C THR A 13 1.97 -9.07 1.43
N GLU A 14 2.15 -7.78 1.15
CA GLU A 14 3.26 -6.97 1.63
C GLU A 14 2.80 -5.51 1.74
N VAL A 15 3.26 -4.84 2.80
CA VAL A 15 3.12 -3.40 2.96
C VAL A 15 4.53 -2.83 3.12
N ALA A 16 4.84 -1.81 2.33
CA ALA A 16 6.11 -1.12 2.40
C ALA A 16 5.92 0.39 2.27
N ALA A 17 6.78 1.15 2.94
CA ALA A 17 6.88 2.60 2.84
C ALA A 17 8.36 3.00 2.91
N ALA A 18 8.73 4.06 2.20
CA ALA A 18 10.10 4.57 2.18
C ALA A 18 10.11 6.08 2.36
N ASN A 19 11.12 6.59 3.07
CA ASN A 19 11.39 7.99 3.31
C ASN A 19 12.91 8.21 3.38
N GLY A 20 13.51 8.64 2.26
CA GLY A 20 14.97 8.77 2.15
C GLY A 20 15.68 7.45 2.45
N GLU A 21 16.61 7.47 3.40
CA GLU A 21 17.37 6.29 3.85
C GLU A 21 16.57 5.34 4.75
N HIS A 22 15.39 5.76 5.22
CA HIS A 22 14.55 4.95 6.10
C HIS A 22 13.46 4.24 5.31
N SER A 23 13.30 2.94 5.54
CA SER A 23 12.18 2.19 4.97
C SER A 23 11.54 1.28 6.00
N PHE A 24 10.25 1.04 5.80
CA PHE A 24 9.46 0.06 6.49
C PHE A 24 8.99 -0.98 5.48
N LYS A 25 9.02 -2.25 5.89
CA LYS A 25 8.49 -3.36 5.10
C LYS A 25 8.00 -4.44 6.05
N THR A 26 6.81 -4.97 5.77
CA THR A 26 6.25 -6.11 6.49
C THR A 26 5.51 -7.02 5.52
N LEU A 27 5.66 -8.33 5.72
CA LEU A 27 4.88 -9.33 4.99
C LEU A 27 3.58 -9.59 5.74
N ILE A 28 2.49 -9.77 4.99
CA ILE A 28 1.17 -10.06 5.54
C ILE A 28 0.86 -11.54 5.31
N GLN A 29 0.42 -12.20 6.37
CA GLN A 29 -0.06 -13.58 6.28
C GLN A 29 -1.29 -13.64 5.38
N THR A 30 -1.23 -14.50 4.37
CA THR A 30 -2.39 -14.84 3.54
C THR A 30 -3.08 -16.09 4.07
N PRO A 31 -4.38 -16.30 3.77
CA PRO A 31 -5.06 -17.54 4.12
C PRO A 31 -4.30 -18.79 3.64
N GLU A 32 -3.73 -18.76 2.43
CA GLU A 32 -2.95 -19.88 1.90
C GLU A 32 -1.66 -20.13 2.70
N SER A 33 -0.97 -19.07 3.12
CA SER A 33 0.25 -19.19 3.94
C SER A 33 -0.01 -19.80 5.33
N VAL A 34 -1.18 -19.51 5.90
CA VAL A 34 -1.61 -20.07 7.18
C VAL A 34 -1.99 -21.55 7.02
N LEU A 35 -2.71 -21.88 5.95
CA LEU A 35 -3.12 -23.26 5.65
C LEU A 35 -1.94 -24.20 5.38
N THR A 36 -0.84 -23.67 4.84
CA THR A 36 0.37 -24.44 4.55
C THR A 36 1.30 -24.62 5.76
N LEU A 37 0.95 -24.06 6.94
CA LEU A 37 1.79 -24.03 8.15
C LEU A 37 3.19 -23.41 7.93
N LEU A 38 3.38 -22.74 6.79
CA LEU A 38 4.58 -21.99 6.41
C LEU A 38 4.31 -20.49 6.52
N SER A 39 3.56 -20.06 7.55
CA SER A 39 3.11 -18.67 7.64
C SER A 39 4.33 -17.75 7.79
N GLN A 40 4.68 -17.08 6.70
CA GLN A 40 5.63 -15.98 6.67
C GLN A 40 4.83 -14.69 6.82
N GLY A 41 5.33 -13.77 7.65
CA GLY A 41 4.68 -12.47 7.87
C GLY A 41 3.78 -12.40 9.10
N VAL A 42 3.14 -11.24 9.28
CA VAL A 42 2.29 -10.90 10.42
C VAL A 42 0.81 -10.87 10.01
N PRO A 43 -0.13 -11.02 10.96
CA PRO A 43 -1.55 -10.79 10.67
C PRO A 43 -1.79 -9.39 10.11
N MET A 44 -2.81 -9.24 9.25
CA MET A 44 -3.16 -7.95 8.62
C MET A 44 -3.29 -6.82 9.63
N GLU A 45 -3.98 -7.08 10.75
CA GLU A 45 -4.17 -6.17 11.88
C GLU A 45 -2.83 -5.60 12.40
N VAL A 46 -1.85 -6.49 12.59
CA VAL A 46 -0.51 -6.17 13.09
C VAL A 46 0.29 -5.42 12.04
N GLY A 47 0.22 -5.84 10.77
CA GLY A 47 0.92 -5.17 9.68
C GLY A 47 0.44 -3.73 9.47
N MET A 48 -0.87 -3.50 9.55
CA MET A 48 -1.43 -2.15 9.51
C MET A 48 -1.04 -1.32 10.73
N GLN A 49 -1.01 -1.92 11.93
CA GLN A 49 -0.51 -1.23 13.12
C GLN A 49 0.96 -0.82 12.97
N GLN A 50 1.81 -1.71 12.46
CA GLN A 50 3.22 -1.42 12.22
C GLN A 50 3.41 -0.30 11.19
N LEU A 51 2.60 -0.28 10.12
CA LEU A 51 2.57 0.82 9.16
C LEU A 51 2.25 2.15 9.85
N LEU A 52 1.19 2.20 10.68
CA LEU A 52 0.81 3.41 11.40
C LEU A 52 1.91 3.87 12.36
N CYS A 53 2.53 2.94 13.09
CA CYS A 53 3.65 3.24 13.97
C CYS A 53 4.84 3.82 13.19
N TYR A 54 5.13 3.32 11.99
CA TYR A 54 6.18 3.90 11.15
C TYR A 54 5.81 5.31 10.68
N LEU A 55 4.59 5.51 10.20
CA LEU A 55 4.14 6.81 9.70
C LEU A 55 4.03 7.87 10.80
N SER A 56 3.68 7.50 12.03
CA SER A 56 3.57 8.43 13.16
C SER A 56 4.92 8.98 13.65
N LEU A 57 6.03 8.33 13.28
CA LEU A 57 7.38 8.84 13.53
C LEU A 57 7.76 9.98 12.58
N LEU A 58 6.97 10.19 11.51
CA LEU A 58 7.22 11.22 10.52
C LEU A 58 6.38 12.47 10.84
N PRO A 59 6.95 13.68 10.74
CA PRO A 59 6.17 14.90 10.91
C PRO A 59 5.25 15.12 9.71
N THR A 60 3.95 14.85 9.89
CA THR A 60 2.88 15.07 8.89
C THR A 60 3.19 14.48 7.51
N PRO A 61 3.34 13.14 7.41
CA PRO A 61 3.76 12.48 6.18
C PRO A 61 2.82 12.74 5.00
N ILE A 62 3.40 12.99 3.83
CA ILE A 62 2.71 13.01 2.54
C ILE A 62 3.03 11.71 1.81
N LEU A 63 2.00 10.94 1.46
CA LEU A 63 2.18 9.68 0.75
C LEU A 63 2.31 9.90 -0.75
N ILE A 64 3.46 9.52 -1.30
CA ILE A 64 3.69 9.48 -2.73
C ILE A 64 3.28 8.10 -3.24
N VAL A 65 2.22 8.05 -4.04
CA VAL A 65 1.69 6.81 -4.60
C VAL A 65 1.89 6.85 -6.09
N TYR A 66 2.46 5.79 -6.66
CA TYR A 66 2.55 5.66 -8.10
C TYR A 66 1.24 5.15 -8.67
N ASN A 67 0.67 5.90 -9.63
CA ASN A 67 -0.62 5.62 -10.24
C ASN A 67 -1.73 5.56 -9.19
N PHE A 68 -2.11 6.72 -8.65
CA PHE A 68 -3.13 6.85 -7.61
C PHE A 68 -4.46 6.16 -7.92
N TRP A 69 -4.82 6.06 -9.20
CA TRP A 69 -6.05 5.42 -9.69
C TRP A 69 -5.94 3.89 -9.85
N SER A 70 -4.78 3.31 -9.54
CA SER A 70 -4.57 1.87 -9.51
C SER A 70 -5.33 1.21 -8.37
N SER A 71 -5.34 -0.12 -8.35
CA SER A 71 -6.08 -0.91 -7.35
C SER A 71 -5.42 -0.94 -5.97
N GLU A 72 -4.15 -0.55 -5.89
CA GLU A 72 -3.27 -0.71 -4.74
C GLU A 72 -3.68 0.19 -3.59
N LEU A 73 -4.02 1.45 -3.88
CA LEU A 73 -4.47 2.40 -2.86
C LEU A 73 -5.89 2.07 -2.35
N PRO A 74 -6.88 1.76 -3.20
CA PRO A 74 -8.16 1.19 -2.75
C PRO A 74 -8.01 -0.08 -1.90
N ALA A 75 -7.07 -0.98 -2.23
CA ALA A 75 -6.81 -2.18 -1.45
C ALA A 75 -6.27 -1.83 -0.04
N LEU A 76 -5.34 -0.87 0.04
CA LEU A 76 -4.83 -0.36 1.33
C LEU A 76 -5.96 0.22 2.18
N PHE A 77 -6.82 1.07 1.61
CA PHE A 77 -7.94 1.64 2.36
C PHE A 77 -8.93 0.59 2.85
N LYS A 78 -9.22 -0.44 2.05
CA LYS A 78 -10.06 -1.57 2.48
C LYS A 78 -9.42 -2.33 3.65
N ALA A 79 -8.12 -2.56 3.63
CA ALA A 79 -7.42 -3.24 4.72
C ALA A 79 -7.39 -2.39 6.01
N LEU A 80 -7.17 -1.08 5.89
CA LEU A 80 -7.24 -0.15 7.01
C LEU A 80 -8.65 -0.07 7.61
N ASP A 81 -9.69 -0.09 6.78
CA ASP A 81 -11.09 -0.10 7.20
C ASP A 81 -11.42 -1.40 7.95
N ALA A 82 -11.04 -2.55 7.37
CA ALA A 82 -11.27 -3.87 7.95
C ALA A 82 -10.54 -4.10 9.28
N THR A 83 -9.47 -3.35 9.55
CA THR A 83 -8.67 -3.43 10.79
C THR A 83 -8.94 -2.27 11.76
N GLY A 84 -9.99 -1.47 11.50
CA GLY A 84 -10.38 -0.33 12.34
C GLY A 84 -9.39 0.84 12.37
N LYS A 85 -8.37 0.84 11.49
CA LYS A 85 -7.22 1.76 11.50
C LYS A 85 -7.33 2.93 10.53
N LYS A 86 -8.42 2.99 9.76
CA LYS A 86 -8.61 4.01 8.72
C LYS A 86 -8.63 5.44 9.27
N MET A 87 -9.27 5.66 10.42
CA MET A 87 -9.35 7.00 11.02
C MET A 87 -7.98 7.47 11.53
N ASP A 88 -7.23 6.59 12.19
CA ASP A 88 -5.87 6.87 12.65
C ASP A 88 -4.95 7.18 11.47
N PHE A 89 -5.05 6.38 10.40
CA PHE A 89 -4.31 6.62 9.16
C PHE A 89 -4.57 8.00 8.58
N CYS A 90 -5.85 8.38 8.43
CA CYS A 90 -6.23 9.71 7.92
C CYS A 90 -5.81 10.86 8.84
N THR A 91 -5.61 10.61 10.13
CA THR A 91 -5.13 11.62 11.09
C THR A 91 -3.62 11.79 10.99
N ILE A 92 -2.89 10.70 10.74
CA ILE A 92 -1.42 10.71 10.60
C ILE A 92 -1.00 11.28 9.24
N VAL A 93 -1.65 10.87 8.15
CA VAL A 93 -1.28 11.25 6.78
C VAL A 93 -1.78 12.66 6.47
N GLY A 94 -0.86 13.58 6.18
CA GLY A 94 -1.17 14.97 5.85
C GLY A 94 -1.63 15.20 4.41
N GLY A 95 -1.40 14.23 3.51
CA GLY A 95 -1.84 14.32 2.13
C GLY A 95 -1.30 13.21 1.25
N TYR A 96 -1.69 13.24 -0.02
CA TYR A 96 -1.30 12.26 -1.02
C TYR A 96 -0.88 12.96 -2.31
N VAL A 97 0.07 12.34 -3.01
CA VAL A 97 0.58 12.82 -4.29
C VAL A 97 0.61 11.66 -5.28
N ASP A 98 -0.01 11.86 -6.45
CA ASP A 98 0.12 10.92 -7.56
C ASP A 98 1.42 11.17 -8.33
N MET A 99 2.40 10.27 -8.13
CA MET A 99 3.69 10.36 -8.81
C MET A 99 3.53 10.25 -10.33
N LEU A 100 2.57 9.45 -10.81
CA LEU A 100 2.38 9.26 -12.25
C LEU A 100 1.94 10.55 -12.94
N SER A 101 1.01 11.28 -12.33
CA SER A 101 0.58 12.60 -12.82
C SER A 101 1.73 13.61 -12.82
N LEU A 102 2.54 13.67 -11.75
CA LEU A 102 3.72 14.54 -11.70
C LEU A 102 4.74 14.20 -12.79
N VAL A 103 5.04 12.93 -12.99
CA VAL A 103 5.97 12.48 -14.03
C VAL A 103 5.45 12.84 -15.42
N LYS A 104 4.15 12.65 -15.70
CA LYS A 104 3.55 13.03 -16.99
C LYS A 104 3.61 14.54 -17.24
N GLU A 105 3.46 15.34 -16.20
CA GLU A 105 3.60 16.80 -16.29
C GLU A 105 5.05 17.21 -16.60
N LYS A 106 6.04 16.61 -15.92
CA LYS A 106 7.46 16.97 -16.10
C LYS A 106 8.11 16.33 -17.33
N LEU A 107 7.67 15.14 -17.74
CA LEU A 107 8.22 14.36 -18.84
C LEU A 107 7.11 13.91 -19.83
N PRO A 108 6.39 14.85 -20.47
CA PRO A 108 5.20 14.53 -21.27
C PRO A 108 5.46 13.68 -22.52
N LYS A 109 6.73 13.56 -22.94
CA LYS A 109 7.15 12.80 -24.13
C LYS A 109 7.92 11.53 -23.79
N ALA A 110 7.84 11.05 -22.55
CA ALA A 110 8.49 9.81 -22.16
C ALA A 110 7.95 8.65 -23.02
N PRO A 111 8.81 7.74 -23.51
CA PRO A 111 8.39 6.61 -24.34
C PRO A 111 7.55 5.60 -23.56
N SER A 112 7.68 5.58 -22.23
CA SER A 112 6.89 4.79 -21.32
C SER A 112 6.85 5.50 -19.97
N TYR A 113 5.74 5.36 -19.26
CA TYR A 113 5.60 5.86 -17.90
C TYR A 113 5.75 4.78 -16.83
N ASN A 114 6.04 3.53 -17.21
CA ASN A 114 6.27 2.45 -16.24
C ASN A 114 7.44 2.81 -15.31
N LEU A 115 7.27 2.64 -13.99
CA LEU A 115 8.30 2.94 -12.98
C LEU A 115 9.69 2.39 -13.34
N LYS A 116 9.77 1.17 -13.87
CA LYS A 116 11.06 0.53 -14.22
C LYS A 116 11.77 1.21 -15.39
N ASN A 117 11.02 1.94 -16.21
CA ASN A 117 11.51 2.60 -17.42
C ASN A 117 11.70 4.11 -17.20
N LEU A 118 11.30 4.65 -16.05
CA LEU A 118 11.58 6.02 -15.66
C LEU A 118 13.03 6.11 -15.19
N GLN A 119 13.95 6.25 -16.14
CA GLN A 119 15.30 6.72 -15.84
C GLN A 119 15.18 8.20 -15.45
N ILE A 120 15.18 8.46 -14.15
CA ILE A 120 15.37 9.80 -13.58
C ILE A 120 16.86 10.10 -13.55
#